data_AF-A0A1F6KFL7-F1
#
_entry.id   AF-A0A1F6KFL7-F1
#
_cell.length_a   1.000
_cell.length_b   1.000
_cell.length_c   1.000
_cell.angle_alpha   90.00
_cell.angle_beta   90.00
_cell.angle_gamma   90.00
#
_symmetry.space_group_name_H-M   'P 1'
#
loop_
_entity.id
_entity.type
_entity.pdbx_description
1 polymer ?
#
loop_
_entity_poly.entity_id
_entity_poly.type
_entity_poly.pdbx_seq_one_letter_code
_entity_poly.pdbx_strand_id
1 'polypeptide(L)'
;MLSKNHPIILFIDRNGFGVYQDVLTNIPRFNFTPDLVTNLDVINKEQFSGLIATFIQINKIVPSSLGVILSDDVICVKDLTIPAQKPVPNQNPKADSTDDKEHRDEVQSFLENVPFEEILAKVIKTGTVNRIVAVNKNLVMAIIDAFTSKGSVVEAITPSFMYGQAINFTAGLTSDNVRAILGNLEPLRIGNLLTDQEKMISPPNLGGELIIPSANETKKPRNLRQYILIGIFVVSVIILVVVYLTLGVSQAPPQSPQAENTSAKPVSTQIVSPTAPITTMSADLESIQIKITQSSQVNDKAKAANLKSELLKMGFQNITDEVSGVLTPEKSSVIFSQDIPADLRNNIIAEVKKILPGTSILEDQELNSMINIIIGKS
;
A
#
# COMPACT_ATOMS: atom_id res chain seq x y z
N MET A 1 -2.41 22.02 -20.34
CA MET A 1 -1.22 21.48 -21.03
C MET A 1 -0.03 22.04 -20.30
N LEU A 2 0.82 21.17 -19.76
CA LEU A 2 1.76 21.54 -18.70
C LEU A 2 2.47 22.83 -19.07
N SER A 3 2.37 23.83 -18.18
CA SER A 3 3.01 25.13 -18.34
C SER A 3 4.49 24.93 -18.71
N LYS A 4 4.98 25.75 -19.66
CA LYS A 4 6.37 25.69 -20.15
C LYS A 4 7.39 26.05 -19.07
N ASN A 5 6.99 26.70 -17.99
CA ASN A 5 7.89 27.04 -16.90
C ASN A 5 7.87 25.92 -15.84
N HIS A 6 8.92 25.11 -15.83
CA HIS A 6 9.25 24.18 -14.74
C HIS A 6 8.10 23.24 -14.32
N PRO A 7 7.55 22.40 -15.23
CA PRO A 7 6.42 21.53 -14.92
C PRO A 7 6.82 20.47 -13.87
N ILE A 8 5.88 20.14 -12.99
CA ILE A 8 6.04 19.10 -11.98
C ILE A 8 5.47 17.81 -12.54
N ILE A 9 6.29 16.75 -12.56
CA ILE A 9 5.84 15.39 -12.84
C ILE A 9 5.88 14.59 -11.54
N LEU A 10 4.72 14.13 -11.12
CA LEU A 10 4.55 13.29 -9.94
C LEU A 10 4.24 11.87 -10.40
N PHE A 11 5.02 10.89 -9.96
CA PHE A 11 4.74 9.48 -10.20
C PHE A 11 4.41 8.79 -8.89
N ILE A 12 3.22 8.18 -8.80
CA ILE A 12 2.72 7.51 -7.60
C ILE A 12 2.76 6.00 -7.84
N ASP A 13 3.40 5.26 -6.93
CA ASP A 13 3.43 3.80 -6.89
C ASP A 13 2.98 3.27 -5.53
N ARG A 14 2.97 1.94 -5.38
CA ARG A 14 2.50 1.28 -4.15
C ARG A 14 3.27 1.71 -2.90
N ASN A 15 4.53 2.10 -3.06
CA ASN A 15 5.44 2.37 -1.97
C ASN A 15 5.58 3.87 -1.68
N GLY A 16 5.00 4.75 -2.51
CA GLY A 16 5.21 6.18 -2.36
C GLY A 16 4.99 6.98 -3.63
N PHE A 17 5.69 8.11 -3.73
CA PHE A 17 5.74 8.88 -4.95
C PHE A 17 7.10 9.53 -5.19
N GLY A 18 7.48 9.66 -6.45
CA GLY A 18 8.64 10.42 -6.90
C GLY A 18 8.22 11.73 -7.53
N VAL A 19 9.00 12.79 -7.31
CA VAL A 19 8.74 14.11 -7.91
C VAL A 19 9.90 14.53 -8.80
N TYR A 20 9.58 14.93 -10.02
CA TYR A 20 10.49 15.65 -10.89
C TYR A 20 10.04 17.08 -11.06
N GLN A 21 11.02 17.98 -11.03
CA GLN A 21 10.95 19.34 -11.55
C GLN A 21 12.36 19.68 -12.02
N ASP A 22 12.48 20.39 -13.13
CA ASP A 22 13.77 20.72 -13.76
C ASP A 22 14.71 21.60 -12.89
N VAL A 23 14.16 22.35 -11.94
CA VAL A 23 14.95 23.11 -10.94
C VAL A 23 15.58 22.21 -9.87
N LEU A 24 15.17 20.93 -9.77
CA LEU A 24 15.69 19.97 -8.80
C LEU A 24 16.89 19.23 -9.37
N THR A 25 17.93 19.06 -8.55
CA THR A 25 19.14 18.33 -8.95
C THR A 25 18.94 16.82 -8.99
N ASN A 26 17.99 16.31 -8.20
CA ASN A 26 17.65 14.89 -8.08
C ASN A 26 16.13 14.72 -8.13
N ILE A 27 15.66 13.48 -8.24
CA ILE A 27 14.24 13.13 -8.14
C ILE A 27 13.95 12.73 -6.68
N PRO A 28 13.47 13.64 -5.82
CA PRO A 28 13.14 13.28 -4.45
C PRO A 28 11.97 12.30 -4.42
N ARG A 29 12.04 11.36 -3.48
CA ARG A 29 11.04 10.32 -3.28
C ARG A 29 10.46 10.41 -1.88
N PHE A 30 9.13 10.39 -1.79
CA PHE A 30 8.40 10.21 -0.56
C PHE A 30 8.00 8.74 -0.46
N ASN A 31 8.32 8.09 0.66
CA ASN A 31 7.95 6.70 0.89
C ASN A 31 6.78 6.62 1.85
N PHE A 32 5.80 5.79 1.52
CA PHE A 32 4.71 5.43 2.39
C PHE A 32 5.22 4.53 3.51
N THR A 33 4.80 4.85 4.72
CA THR A 33 5.02 4.02 5.90
C THR A 33 3.68 3.45 6.34
N PRO A 34 3.64 2.25 6.97
CA PRO A 34 2.38 1.59 7.32
C PRO A 34 1.45 2.41 8.23
N ASP A 35 2.02 3.29 9.06
CA ASP A 35 1.28 4.22 9.92
C ASP A 35 0.57 5.35 9.14
N LEU A 36 1.03 5.66 7.93
CA LEU A 36 0.44 6.69 7.07
C LEU A 36 -0.50 6.10 6.03
N VAL A 37 -0.04 5.08 5.32
CA VAL A 37 -0.76 4.43 4.22
C VAL A 37 -0.57 2.92 4.33
N THR A 38 -1.67 2.19 4.39
CA THR A 38 -1.68 0.73 4.37
C THR A 38 -2.61 0.26 3.27
N ASN A 39 -2.15 -0.64 2.40
CA ASN A 39 -2.93 -1.16 1.27
C ASN A 39 -3.57 -0.07 0.38
N LEU A 40 -2.82 1.02 0.15
CA LEU A 40 -3.26 2.22 -0.58
C LEU A 40 -4.36 3.04 0.09
N ASP A 41 -4.76 2.68 1.32
CA ASP A 41 -5.65 3.48 2.15
C ASP A 41 -4.87 4.41 3.08
N VAL A 42 -5.29 5.67 3.13
CA VAL A 42 -4.70 6.68 4.01
C VAL A 42 -5.27 6.49 5.42
N ILE A 43 -4.41 6.06 6.36
CA ILE A 43 -4.79 5.78 7.75
C ILE A 43 -4.89 7.07 8.56
N ASN A 44 -3.93 7.97 8.39
CA ASN A 44 -3.89 9.26 9.08
C ASN A 44 -3.76 10.42 8.06
N LYS A 45 -4.90 10.98 7.66
CA LYS A 45 -4.96 12.01 6.61
C LYS A 45 -4.23 13.29 6.99
N GLU A 46 -4.37 13.75 8.23
CA GLU A 46 -3.74 14.97 8.73
C GLU A 46 -2.22 14.84 8.77
N GLN A 47 -1.71 13.74 9.34
CA GLN A 47 -0.26 13.48 9.40
C GLN A 47 0.31 13.28 7.99
N PHE A 48 -0.38 12.53 7.14
CA PHE A 48 0.04 12.30 5.76
C PHE A 48 0.16 13.62 4.98
N SER A 49 -0.88 14.45 5.03
CA SER A 49 -0.87 15.76 4.35
C SER A 49 0.22 16.69 4.90
N GLY A 50 0.44 16.69 6.22
CA GLY A 50 1.49 17.47 6.87
C GLY A 50 2.91 17.04 6.46
N LEU A 51 3.15 15.73 6.34
CA LEU A 51 4.43 15.19 5.90
C LEU A 51 4.70 15.48 4.42
N ILE A 52 3.68 15.42 3.56
CA ILE A 52 3.82 15.81 2.15
C ILE A 52 4.13 17.30 2.04
N ALA A 53 3.44 18.16 2.80
CA ALA A 53 3.72 19.59 2.82
C ALA A 53 5.16 19.89 3.28
N THR A 54 5.66 19.13 4.26
CA THR A 54 7.05 19.21 4.74
C THR A 54 8.03 18.74 3.66
N PHE A 55 7.72 17.65 2.97
CA PHE A 55 8.51 17.14 1.85
C PHE A 55 8.63 18.17 0.71
N ILE A 56 7.53 18.85 0.35
CA ILE A 56 7.52 19.93 -0.64
C ILE A 56 8.47 21.06 -0.23
N GLN A 57 8.42 21.46 1.04
CA GLN A 57 9.24 22.53 1.58
C GLN A 57 10.74 22.17 1.65
N ILE A 58 11.07 20.97 2.17
CA ILE A 58 12.47 20.50 2.30
C ILE A 58 13.14 20.41 0.94
N ASN A 59 12.43 19.86 -0.06
CA ASN A 59 12.95 19.71 -1.41
C ASN A 59 12.85 20.99 -2.24
N LYS A 60 12.34 22.09 -1.67
CA LYS A 60 12.19 23.39 -2.32
C LYS A 60 11.45 23.29 -3.68
N ILE A 61 10.43 22.43 -3.74
CA ILE A 61 9.62 22.24 -4.94
C ILE A 61 8.86 23.54 -5.19
N VAL A 62 9.04 24.12 -6.38
CA VAL A 62 8.44 25.42 -6.73
C VAL A 62 7.04 25.16 -7.28
N PRO A 63 6.00 25.90 -6.85
CA PRO A 63 4.66 25.73 -7.38
C PRO A 63 4.59 25.93 -8.89
N SER A 64 4.00 24.98 -9.62
CA SER A 64 3.82 25.04 -11.08
C SER A 64 2.67 24.11 -11.53
N SER A 65 2.53 23.89 -12.84
CA SER A 65 1.63 22.89 -13.40
C SER A 65 2.06 21.48 -12.99
N LEU A 66 1.12 20.69 -12.50
CA LEU A 66 1.33 19.35 -11.97
C LEU A 66 0.67 18.30 -12.87
N GLY A 67 1.50 17.41 -13.41
CA GLY A 67 1.07 16.18 -14.08
C GLY A 67 1.30 14.99 -13.17
N VAL A 68 0.25 14.22 -12.91
CA VAL A 68 0.30 13.03 -12.07
C VAL A 68 0.24 11.78 -12.93
N ILE A 69 1.18 10.86 -12.72
CA ILE A 69 1.25 9.56 -13.37
C ILE A 69 1.07 8.49 -12.30
N LEU A 70 0.15 7.57 -12.54
CA LEU A 70 -0.19 6.49 -11.61
C LEU A 70 0.41 5.17 -12.11
N SER A 71 1.20 4.50 -11.27
CA SER A 71 1.70 3.15 -11.54
C SER A 71 0.55 2.17 -11.71
N ASP A 72 0.80 1.07 -12.42
CA ASP A 72 -0.15 -0.02 -12.57
C ASP A 72 -0.47 -0.69 -11.21
N ASP A 73 0.41 -0.55 -10.21
CA ASP A 73 0.23 -1.09 -8.85
C ASP A 73 -0.73 -0.28 -7.96
N VAL A 74 -1.13 0.92 -8.40
CA VAL A 74 -2.03 1.82 -7.63
C VAL A 74 -3.39 2.02 -8.28
N ILE A 75 -3.63 1.32 -9.39
CA ILE A 75 -4.85 1.40 -10.18
C ILE A 75 -5.47 0.02 -10.34
N CYS A 76 -6.80 -0.01 -10.41
CA CYS A 76 -7.55 -1.17 -10.85
C CYS A 76 -7.96 -0.94 -12.31
N VAL A 77 -7.70 -1.91 -13.19
CA VAL A 77 -8.03 -1.82 -14.61
C VAL A 77 -8.85 -3.04 -15.02
N LYS A 78 -9.89 -2.81 -15.83
CA LYS A 78 -10.62 -3.87 -16.52
C LYS A 78 -10.86 -3.49 -17.98
N ASP A 79 -10.56 -4.41 -18.88
CA ASP A 79 -10.84 -4.26 -20.30
C ASP A 79 -12.34 -4.56 -20.53
N LEU A 80 -13.06 -3.61 -21.09
CA LEU A 80 -14.47 -3.76 -21.44
C LEU A 80 -14.56 -4.44 -22.81
N THR A 81 -15.28 -5.55 -22.88
CA THR A 81 -15.58 -6.19 -24.16
C THR A 81 -16.53 -5.29 -24.93
N ILE A 82 -16.06 -4.72 -26.04
CA ILE A 82 -16.94 -4.10 -27.02
C ILE A 82 -17.66 -5.27 -27.71
N PRO A 83 -19.00 -5.40 -27.61
CA PRO A 83 -19.69 -6.38 -28.43
C PRO A 83 -19.38 -6.02 -29.88
N ALA A 84 -18.75 -6.94 -30.60
CA ALA A 84 -18.50 -6.77 -32.03
C ALA A 84 -19.85 -6.39 -32.66
N GLN A 85 -19.92 -5.22 -33.29
CA GLN A 85 -21.09 -4.80 -34.04
C GLN A 85 -21.47 -5.97 -34.94
N LYS A 86 -22.56 -6.68 -34.61
CA LYS A 86 -23.11 -7.66 -35.53
C LYS A 86 -23.39 -6.86 -36.80
N PRO A 87 -22.84 -7.24 -37.96
CA PRO A 87 -23.23 -6.58 -39.19
C PRO A 87 -24.69 -6.97 -39.40
N VAL A 88 -25.60 -6.06 -39.04
CA VAL A 88 -27.02 -6.18 -39.38
C VAL A 88 -27.12 -5.75 -40.84
N PRO A 89 -27.37 -6.65 -41.79
CA PRO A 89 -27.61 -6.25 -43.17
C PRO A 89 -29.00 -5.61 -43.20
N ASN A 90 -29.06 -4.34 -43.61
CA ASN A 90 -30.28 -3.56 -43.83
C ASN A 90 -31.21 -3.40 -42.61
N GLN A 91 -31.02 -2.33 -41.84
CA GLN A 91 -32.14 -1.50 -41.36
C GLN A 91 -31.61 -0.15 -40.82
N ASN A 92 -32.37 0.91 -41.11
CA ASN A 92 -32.09 2.30 -40.75
C ASN A 92 -31.72 2.48 -39.25
N PRO A 93 -30.88 3.47 -38.91
CA PRO A 93 -30.38 3.66 -37.55
C PRO A 93 -31.49 4.22 -36.65
N LYS A 94 -32.18 3.32 -35.93
CA LYS A 94 -32.75 3.67 -34.63
C LYS A 94 -31.68 3.34 -33.59
N ALA A 95 -31.24 4.36 -32.87
CA ALA A 95 -30.34 4.24 -31.73
C ALA A 95 -31.01 3.33 -30.69
N ASP A 96 -30.60 2.06 -30.69
CA ASP A 96 -31.18 1.04 -29.83
C ASP A 96 -30.43 1.03 -28.50
N SER A 97 -31.18 1.34 -27.45
CA SER A 97 -30.79 1.60 -26.06
C SER A 97 -30.24 0.38 -25.28
N THR A 98 -29.65 -0.59 -25.99
CA THR A 98 -29.26 -1.90 -25.45
C THR A 98 -27.74 -1.98 -25.22
N ASP A 99 -26.92 -1.42 -26.13
CA ASP A 99 -25.46 -1.29 -25.95
C ASP A 99 -25.10 -0.44 -24.72
N ASP A 100 -25.92 0.57 -24.41
CA ASP A 100 -25.70 1.46 -23.28
C ASP A 100 -25.97 0.80 -21.92
N LYS A 101 -26.72 -0.31 -21.86
CA LYS A 101 -27.06 -0.99 -20.59
C LYS A 101 -26.00 -2.01 -20.21
N GLU A 102 -25.58 -2.86 -21.15
CA GLU A 102 -24.57 -3.89 -20.90
C GLU A 102 -23.22 -3.25 -20.49
N HIS A 103 -22.83 -2.15 -21.14
CA HIS A 103 -21.65 -1.38 -20.74
C HIS A 103 -21.77 -0.73 -19.36
N ARG A 104 -22.98 -0.32 -18.95
CA ARG A 104 -23.19 0.24 -17.61
C ARG A 104 -23.16 -0.83 -16.53
N ASP A 105 -23.72 -2.01 -16.80
CA ASP A 105 -23.74 -3.12 -15.85
C ASP A 105 -22.34 -3.68 -15.62
N GLU A 106 -21.54 -3.80 -16.68
CA GLU A 106 -20.15 -4.28 -16.57
C GLU A 106 -19.26 -3.30 -15.79
N VAL A 107 -19.46 -1.99 -16.03
CA VAL A 107 -18.76 -0.92 -15.31
C VAL A 107 -19.20 -0.88 -13.85
N GLN A 108 -20.50 -0.98 -13.57
CA GLN A 108 -21.03 -0.97 -12.22
C GLN A 108 -20.51 -2.17 -11.42
N SER A 109 -20.57 -3.37 -12.00
CA SER A 109 -20.03 -4.58 -11.40
C SER A 109 -18.52 -4.47 -11.13
N PHE A 110 -17.77 -3.82 -12.02
CA PHE A 110 -16.35 -3.55 -11.75
C PHE A 110 -16.16 -2.63 -10.55
N LEU A 111 -16.87 -1.50 -10.51
CA LEU A 111 -16.74 -0.52 -9.43
C LEU A 111 -17.15 -1.08 -8.06
N GLU A 112 -18.12 -1.99 -8.01
CA GLU A 112 -18.54 -2.68 -6.77
C GLU A 112 -17.48 -3.65 -6.22
N ASN A 113 -16.57 -4.12 -7.08
CA ASN A 113 -15.49 -5.04 -6.70
C ASN A 113 -14.15 -4.32 -6.44
N VAL A 114 -14.07 -3.00 -6.68
CA VAL A 114 -12.87 -2.22 -6.38
C VAL A 114 -12.74 -2.08 -4.85
N PRO A 115 -11.58 -2.41 -4.26
CA PRO A 115 -11.40 -2.48 -2.81
C PRO A 115 -11.15 -1.10 -2.16
N PHE A 116 -11.85 -0.06 -2.60
CA PHE A 116 -11.69 1.30 -2.06
C PHE A 116 -13.04 1.92 -1.71
N GLU A 117 -13.11 2.65 -0.59
CA GLU A 117 -14.35 3.33 -0.18
C GLU A 117 -14.72 4.49 -1.11
N GLU A 118 -13.74 5.31 -1.47
CA GLU A 118 -13.91 6.41 -2.41
C GLU A 118 -13.07 6.16 -3.66
N ILE A 119 -13.75 6.06 -4.81
CA ILE A 119 -13.13 5.72 -6.08
C ILE A 119 -13.16 6.93 -7.01
N LEU A 120 -12.03 7.20 -7.65
CA LEU A 120 -11.97 8.01 -8.87
C LEU A 120 -11.86 7.05 -10.05
N ALA A 121 -12.85 7.04 -10.93
CA ALA A 121 -12.88 6.12 -12.06
C ALA A 121 -13.23 6.80 -13.38
N LYS A 122 -12.68 6.25 -14.46
CA LYS A 122 -12.92 6.70 -15.84
C LYS A 122 -12.76 5.55 -16.83
N VAL A 123 -13.56 5.58 -17.89
CA VAL A 123 -13.36 4.72 -19.06
C VAL A 123 -12.44 5.44 -20.05
N ILE A 124 -11.34 4.79 -20.42
CA ILE A 124 -10.33 5.31 -21.33
C ILE A 124 -10.28 4.41 -22.57
N LYS A 125 -10.44 5.00 -23.75
CA LYS A 125 -10.28 4.29 -25.01
C LYS A 125 -8.81 4.16 -25.38
N THR A 126 -8.30 2.94 -25.42
CA THR A 126 -6.92 2.62 -25.82
C THR A 126 -6.96 1.79 -27.11
N GLY A 127 -6.77 2.43 -28.25
CA GLY A 127 -6.89 1.78 -29.55
C GLY A 127 -8.33 1.30 -29.81
N THR A 128 -8.49 -0.03 -29.92
CA THR A 128 -9.79 -0.69 -30.15
C THR A 128 -10.45 -1.18 -28.87
N VAL A 129 -9.82 -1.01 -27.70
CA VAL A 129 -10.34 -1.52 -26.42
C VAL A 129 -10.72 -0.34 -25.53
N ASN A 130 -11.90 -0.41 -24.91
CA ASN A 130 -12.28 0.50 -23.85
C ASN A 130 -11.82 -0.10 -22.52
N ARG A 131 -11.09 0.66 -21.71
CA ARG A 131 -10.59 0.21 -20.40
C ARG A 131 -11.20 1.05 -19.31
N ILE A 132 -11.85 0.44 -18.34
CA ILE A 132 -12.19 1.16 -17.11
C ILE A 132 -11.00 1.16 -16.17
N VAL A 133 -10.67 2.33 -15.64
CA VAL A 133 -9.64 2.55 -14.64
C VAL A 133 -10.29 3.12 -13.40
N ALA A 134 -9.96 2.55 -12.24
CA ALA A 134 -10.41 3.01 -10.93
C ALA A 134 -9.22 3.14 -9.98
N VAL A 135 -9.22 4.18 -9.14
CA VAL A 135 -8.14 4.46 -8.20
C VAL A 135 -8.69 4.94 -6.86
N ASN A 136 -7.93 4.75 -5.79
CA ASN A 136 -8.29 5.28 -4.47
C ASN A 136 -8.26 6.81 -4.51
N LYS A 137 -9.44 7.43 -4.47
CA LYS A 137 -9.59 8.87 -4.54
C LYS A 137 -8.97 9.56 -3.33
N ASN A 138 -9.10 8.98 -2.14
CA ASN A 138 -8.57 9.57 -0.91
C ASN A 138 -7.06 9.68 -0.95
N LEU A 139 -6.36 8.63 -1.40
CA LEU A 139 -4.91 8.63 -1.56
C LEU A 139 -4.45 9.68 -2.58
N VAL A 140 -4.97 9.59 -3.80
CA VAL A 140 -4.52 10.44 -4.91
C VAL A 140 -4.84 11.91 -4.64
N MET A 141 -6.05 12.21 -4.14
CA MET A 141 -6.44 13.58 -3.82
C MET A 141 -5.70 14.13 -2.61
N ALA A 142 -5.42 13.34 -1.57
CA ALA A 142 -4.63 13.83 -0.43
C ALA A 142 -3.22 14.27 -0.86
N ILE A 143 -2.59 13.52 -1.77
CA ILE A 143 -1.28 13.90 -2.32
C ILE A 143 -1.42 15.18 -3.14
N ILE A 144 -2.38 15.22 -4.07
CA ILE A 144 -2.63 16.37 -4.93
C ILE A 144 -2.94 17.64 -4.14
N ASP A 145 -3.81 17.54 -3.13
CA ASP A 145 -4.24 18.65 -2.28
C ASP A 145 -3.06 19.28 -1.53
N ALA A 146 -2.05 18.48 -1.17
CA ALA A 146 -0.83 18.99 -0.56
C ALA A 146 0.00 19.84 -1.54
N PHE A 147 0.02 19.51 -2.84
CA PHE A 147 0.68 20.35 -3.86
C PHE A 147 -0.14 21.58 -4.23
N THR A 148 -1.46 21.46 -4.34
CA THR A 148 -2.35 22.57 -4.70
C THR A 148 -2.48 23.59 -3.58
N SER A 149 -2.48 23.15 -2.32
CA SER A 149 -2.43 24.06 -1.15
C SER A 149 -1.15 24.90 -1.10
N LYS A 150 -0.10 24.49 -1.81
CA LYS A 150 1.14 25.26 -2.00
C LYS A 150 1.17 26.09 -3.29
N GLY A 151 0.08 26.12 -4.04
CA GLY A 151 -0.09 26.94 -5.24
C GLY A 151 0.16 26.22 -6.57
N SER A 152 0.39 24.91 -6.55
CA SER A 152 0.50 24.14 -7.80
C SER A 152 -0.88 23.95 -8.44
N VAL A 153 -0.92 23.78 -9.76
CA VAL A 153 -2.18 23.57 -10.50
C VAL A 153 -2.16 22.18 -11.11
N VAL A 154 -3.11 21.32 -10.72
CA VAL A 154 -3.20 19.97 -11.29
C VAL A 154 -3.81 20.05 -12.67
N GLU A 155 -3.09 19.52 -13.66
CA GLU A 155 -3.55 19.52 -15.03
C GLU A 155 -4.05 18.15 -15.48
N ALA A 156 -3.39 17.08 -15.05
CA ALA A 156 -3.74 15.74 -15.45
C ALA A 156 -3.40 14.70 -14.37
N ILE A 157 -4.25 13.67 -14.29
CA ILE A 157 -3.96 12.42 -13.58
C ILE A 157 -4.10 11.31 -14.60
N THR A 158 -3.03 10.55 -14.85
CA THR A 158 -2.99 9.62 -15.98
C THR A 158 -2.33 8.29 -15.59
N PRO A 159 -2.91 7.15 -15.97
CA PRO A 159 -2.28 5.85 -15.77
C PRO A 159 -0.98 5.68 -16.56
N SER A 160 -0.01 4.96 -15.99
CA SER A 160 1.31 4.76 -16.60
C SER A 160 1.24 3.96 -17.92
N PHE A 161 0.31 3.01 -18.02
CA PHE A 161 0.11 2.21 -19.24
C PHE A 161 -0.22 3.05 -20.49
N MET A 162 -0.65 4.30 -20.34
CA MET A 162 -0.93 5.21 -21.47
C MET A 162 0.32 5.52 -22.30
N TYR A 163 1.51 5.35 -21.71
CA TYR A 163 2.78 5.51 -22.41
C TYR A 163 3.28 4.22 -23.09
N GLY A 164 2.55 3.10 -22.92
CA GLY A 164 2.90 1.80 -23.46
C GLY A 164 4.28 1.31 -23.00
N GLN A 165 4.89 0.43 -23.80
CA GLN A 165 6.22 -0.14 -23.50
C GLN A 165 7.38 0.84 -23.78
N ALA A 166 7.09 2.03 -24.31
CA ALA A 166 8.13 3.01 -24.64
C ALA A 166 8.78 3.62 -23.39
N ILE A 167 8.09 3.54 -22.24
CA ILE A 167 8.55 4.09 -20.98
C ILE A 167 8.50 3.00 -19.90
N ASN A 168 9.61 2.81 -19.20
CA ASN A 168 9.70 1.86 -18.09
C ASN A 168 9.64 2.61 -16.74
N PHE A 169 8.66 2.26 -15.91
CA PHE A 169 8.45 2.81 -14.57
C PHE A 169 8.81 1.82 -13.44
N THR A 170 9.37 0.65 -13.73
CA THR A 170 9.73 -0.37 -12.71
C THR A 170 10.72 0.16 -11.66
N ALA A 171 11.61 1.07 -12.04
CA ALA A 171 12.54 1.74 -11.12
C ALA A 171 11.95 3.03 -10.49
N GLY A 172 10.66 3.29 -10.69
CA GLY A 172 10.02 4.56 -10.37
C GLY A 172 10.30 5.65 -11.39
N LEU A 173 10.28 6.91 -10.95
CA LEU A 173 10.55 8.07 -11.80
C LEU A 173 12.07 8.24 -12.01
N THR A 174 12.50 8.35 -13.26
CA THR A 174 13.90 8.49 -13.70
C THR A 174 14.04 9.66 -14.66
N SER A 175 15.26 10.16 -14.89
CA SER A 175 15.46 11.27 -15.83
C SER A 175 15.07 10.89 -17.27
N ASP A 176 15.26 9.62 -17.65
CA ASP A 176 14.93 9.13 -18.99
C ASP A 176 13.43 9.02 -19.22
N ASN A 177 12.67 8.47 -18.25
CA ASN A 177 11.23 8.39 -18.40
C ASN A 177 10.57 9.78 -18.34
N VAL A 178 11.06 10.68 -17.50
CA VAL A 178 10.62 12.09 -17.48
C VAL A 178 10.84 12.76 -18.83
N ARG A 179 12.01 12.58 -19.45
CA ARG A 179 12.28 13.16 -20.77
C ARG A 179 11.30 12.65 -21.82
N ALA A 180 10.98 11.36 -21.77
CA ALA A 180 10.00 10.76 -22.68
C ALA A 180 8.57 11.29 -22.42
N ILE A 181 8.17 11.46 -21.16
CA ILE A 181 6.88 12.08 -20.77
C ILE A 181 6.79 13.51 -21.30
N LEU A 182 7.81 14.34 -21.06
CA LEU A 182 7.81 15.73 -21.50
C LEU A 182 7.90 15.86 -23.02
N GLY A 183 8.49 14.87 -23.71
CA GLY A 183 8.52 14.80 -25.17
C GLY A 183 7.18 14.42 -25.81
N ASN A 184 6.28 13.75 -25.08
CA ASN A 184 4.96 13.38 -25.56
C ASN A 184 3.91 13.56 -24.46
N LEU A 185 3.25 14.72 -24.47
CA LEU A 185 2.20 15.07 -23.50
C LEU A 185 0.81 14.54 -23.87
N GLU A 186 0.65 13.93 -25.05
CA GLU A 186 -0.65 13.47 -25.54
C GLU A 186 -1.27 12.36 -24.65
N PRO A 187 -0.51 11.38 -24.13
CA PRO A 187 -0.99 10.43 -23.14
C PRO A 187 -1.61 11.09 -21.90
N LEU A 188 -1.01 12.19 -21.39
CA LEU A 188 -1.56 12.93 -20.24
C LEU A 188 -2.93 13.53 -20.55
N ARG A 189 -3.15 13.95 -21.79
CA ARG A 189 -4.42 14.55 -22.21
C ARG A 189 -5.51 13.48 -22.37
N ILE A 190 -5.20 12.40 -23.08
CA ILE A 190 -6.16 11.34 -23.41
C ILE A 190 -6.54 10.55 -22.15
N GLY A 191 -5.55 10.17 -21.34
CA GLY A 191 -5.76 9.36 -20.15
C GLY A 191 -6.10 10.16 -18.89
N ASN A 192 -6.45 11.44 -19.02
CA ASN A 192 -6.73 12.29 -17.87
C ASN A 192 -8.00 11.85 -17.13
N LEU A 193 -7.85 11.40 -15.89
CA LEU A 193 -8.95 11.00 -15.00
C LEU A 193 -9.76 12.20 -14.47
N LEU A 194 -9.26 13.43 -14.62
CA LEU A 194 -9.95 14.65 -14.14
C LEU A 194 -10.89 15.29 -15.18
N THR A 195 -10.83 14.89 -16.45
CA THR A 195 -11.60 15.57 -17.51
C THR A 195 -12.94 14.90 -17.76
N ASP A 196 -14.01 15.70 -17.85
CA ASP A 196 -15.42 15.29 -18.08
C ASP A 196 -15.71 14.62 -19.43
N GLN A 197 -14.70 14.36 -20.26
CA GLN A 197 -14.90 13.56 -21.46
C GLN A 197 -15.03 12.08 -21.05
N GLU A 198 -16.30 11.69 -20.93
CA GLU A 198 -16.88 10.39 -20.56
C GLU A 198 -16.89 10.10 -19.05
N LYS A 199 -18.03 10.52 -18.45
CA LYS A 199 -18.59 10.16 -17.13
C LYS A 199 -17.55 9.91 -16.03
N MET A 200 -17.41 10.89 -15.15
CA MET A 200 -17.05 10.61 -13.76
C MET A 200 -18.17 9.73 -13.19
N ILE A 201 -17.94 8.42 -13.10
CA ILE A 201 -18.93 7.48 -12.58
C ILE A 201 -18.78 7.49 -11.07
N SER A 202 -19.47 8.42 -10.43
CA SER A 202 -19.86 8.21 -9.04
C SER A 202 -20.80 7.00 -9.01
N PRO A 203 -20.58 6.01 -8.13
CA PRO A 203 -21.49 4.87 -8.01
C PRO A 203 -22.93 5.40 -7.84
N PRO A 204 -23.88 4.94 -8.68
CA PRO A 204 -25.25 5.45 -8.68
C PRO A 204 -25.93 5.00 -7.39
N ASN A 205 -26.26 5.98 -6.55
CA ASN A 205 -27.17 5.90 -5.41
C ASN A 205 -26.77 4.96 -4.25
N LEU A 206 -26.07 5.53 -3.28
CA LEU A 206 -26.64 5.61 -1.92
C LEU A 206 -27.23 7.03 -1.72
N GLY A 207 -28.39 7.28 -2.34
CA GLY A 207 -29.37 8.30 -1.97
C GLY A 207 -29.04 9.78 -2.22
N GLY A 208 -29.78 10.40 -3.15
CA GLY A 208 -30.15 11.82 -3.06
C GLY A 208 -29.60 12.72 -4.17
N GLU A 209 -30.47 12.98 -5.13
CA GLU A 209 -30.42 14.03 -6.14
C GLU A 209 -29.86 15.37 -5.61
N LEU A 210 -28.84 15.93 -6.28
CA LEU A 210 -28.49 17.35 -6.18
C LEU A 210 -28.32 17.93 -7.58
N ILE A 211 -29.37 18.66 -7.96
CA ILE A 211 -29.34 19.75 -8.93
C ILE A 211 -28.19 20.70 -8.53
N ILE A 212 -27.36 21.09 -9.49
CA ILE A 212 -26.30 22.08 -9.35
C ILE A 212 -26.96 23.46 -9.11
N PRO A 213 -26.48 24.26 -8.13
CA PRO A 213 -26.44 25.70 -8.32
C PRO A 213 -25.01 26.23 -8.13
N SER A 214 -24.61 27.09 -9.06
CA SER A 214 -23.39 27.89 -8.97
C SER A 214 -23.38 28.81 -7.75
N ALA A 215 -22.15 28.98 -7.22
CA ALA A 215 -21.63 30.12 -6.46
C ALA A 215 -22.30 30.52 -5.13
N ASN A 216 -21.44 30.54 -4.10
CA ASN A 216 -21.60 31.12 -2.76
C ASN A 216 -22.65 30.47 -1.83
N GLU A 217 -22.18 29.57 -0.95
CA GLU A 217 -22.17 29.81 0.51
C GLU A 217 -21.60 28.59 1.25
N THR A 218 -20.77 28.87 2.25
CA THR A 218 -20.31 27.93 3.28
C THR A 218 -21.45 27.13 3.90
N LYS A 219 -21.43 25.80 3.77
CA LYS A 219 -22.01 24.88 4.77
C LYS A 219 -21.42 23.47 4.61
N LYS A 220 -20.66 23.08 5.64
CA LYS A 220 -20.14 21.74 5.89
C LYS A 220 -21.29 20.71 5.89
N PRO A 221 -21.27 19.64 5.06
CA PRO A 221 -22.20 18.54 5.26
C PRO A 221 -21.69 17.71 6.44
N ARG A 222 -22.35 17.87 7.59
CA ARG A 222 -22.04 17.16 8.84
C ARG A 222 -23.04 16.01 9.03
N ASN A 223 -22.49 14.80 9.14
CA ASN A 223 -23.00 13.67 9.92
C ASN A 223 -24.30 12.94 9.48
N LEU A 224 -24.82 13.11 8.26
CA LEU A 224 -26.03 12.37 7.85
C LEU A 224 -25.83 10.83 7.91
N ARG A 225 -24.65 10.34 7.49
CA ARG A 225 -24.27 8.91 7.60
C ARG A 225 -24.22 8.43 9.05
N GLN A 226 -23.82 9.29 9.99
CA GLN A 226 -23.81 8.97 11.43
C GLN A 226 -25.23 8.86 12.00
N TYR A 227 -26.16 9.72 11.57
CA TYR A 227 -27.56 9.63 11.98
C TYR A 227 -28.27 8.39 11.40
N ILE A 228 -27.92 7.98 10.18
CA ILE A 228 -28.42 6.74 9.59
C ILE A 228 -27.89 5.52 10.36
N LEU A 229 -26.60 5.49 10.72
CA LEU A 229 -26.03 4.41 11.55
C LEU A 229 -26.67 4.35 12.94
N ILE A 230 -26.93 5.51 13.56
CA ILE A 230 -27.65 5.57 14.85
C ILE A 230 -29.06 4.99 14.71
N GLY A 231 -29.75 5.29 13.61
CA GLY A 231 -31.08 4.72 13.34
C GLY A 231 -31.05 3.20 13.25
N ILE A 232 -30.12 2.64 12.47
CA ILE A 232 -29.94 1.18 12.34
C ILE A 232 -29.60 0.55 13.69
N PHE A 233 -28.69 1.17 14.45
CA PHE A 233 -28.29 0.67 15.78
C PHE A 233 -29.47 0.61 16.76
N VAL A 234 -30.30 1.65 16.82
CA VAL A 234 -31.48 1.69 17.69
C VAL A 234 -32.48 0.60 17.30
N VAL A 235 -32.73 0.40 16.00
CA VAL A 235 -33.62 -0.66 15.51
C VAL A 235 -33.08 -2.04 15.88
N SER A 236 -31.78 -2.29 15.72
CA SER A 236 -31.14 -3.55 16.13
C SER A 236 -31.25 -3.82 17.63
N VAL A 237 -31.11 -2.79 18.48
CA VAL A 237 -31.27 -2.94 19.94
C VAL A 237 -32.72 -3.26 20.31
N ILE A 238 -33.71 -2.64 19.65
CA ILE A 238 -35.12 -2.94 19.89
C ILE A 238 -35.42 -4.40 19.53
N ILE A 239 -34.95 -4.87 18.37
CA ILE A 239 -35.10 -6.27 17.96
C ILE A 239 -34.46 -7.20 19.00
N LEU A 240 -33.25 -6.88 19.46
CA LEU A 240 -32.55 -7.67 20.49
C LEU A 240 -33.33 -7.75 21.80
N VAL A 241 -33.93 -6.64 22.26
CA VAL A 241 -34.76 -6.61 23.47
C VAL A 241 -36.02 -7.45 23.29
N VAL A 242 -36.66 -7.40 22.12
CA VAL A 242 -37.84 -8.23 21.81
C VAL A 242 -37.47 -9.71 21.80
N VAL A 243 -36.34 -10.08 21.20
CA VAL A 243 -35.80 -11.45 21.20
C VAL A 243 -35.47 -11.91 22.62
N TYR A 244 -34.84 -11.05 23.43
CA TYR A 244 -34.52 -11.37 24.82
C TYR A 244 -35.77 -11.58 25.68
N LEU A 245 -36.81 -10.76 25.51
CA LEU A 245 -38.08 -10.90 26.22
C LEU A 245 -38.90 -12.10 25.73
N THR A 246 -38.77 -12.49 24.47
CA THR A 246 -39.48 -13.66 23.90
C THR A 246 -38.77 -15.00 24.16
N LEU A 247 -37.44 -15.00 24.31
CA LEU A 247 -36.66 -16.17 24.75
C LEU A 247 -36.51 -16.27 26.28
N GLY A 248 -37.06 -15.32 27.05
CA GLY A 248 -37.06 -15.30 28.52
C GLY A 248 -37.97 -16.34 29.20
N VAL A 249 -38.04 -17.57 28.67
CA VAL A 249 -38.65 -18.74 29.34
C VAL A 249 -37.59 -19.84 29.47
N SER A 250 -36.99 -19.86 30.67
CA SER A 250 -36.39 -20.99 31.38
C SER A 250 -35.73 -22.12 30.59
N GLN A 251 -34.39 -22.12 30.61
CA GLN A 251 -33.66 -23.34 30.98
C GLN A 251 -32.83 -23.03 32.24
N ALA A 252 -33.29 -23.57 33.37
CA ALA A 252 -32.58 -23.54 34.62
C ALA A 252 -31.29 -24.39 34.53
N PRO A 253 -30.13 -23.90 34.98
CA PRO A 253 -28.95 -24.73 35.18
C PRO A 253 -29.13 -25.62 36.42
N PRO A 254 -28.79 -26.92 36.39
CA PRO A 254 -28.72 -27.72 37.61
C PRO A 254 -27.58 -27.24 38.51
N GLN A 255 -27.91 -27.00 39.78
CA GLN A 255 -27.02 -26.59 40.85
C GLN A 255 -25.93 -27.64 41.15
N SER A 256 -24.72 -27.12 41.37
CA SER A 256 -23.56 -27.80 41.97
C SER A 256 -23.77 -28.04 43.47
N PRO A 257 -23.10 -29.04 44.07
CA PRO A 257 -22.69 -28.96 45.47
C PRO A 257 -21.21 -28.54 45.56
N GLN A 258 -21.00 -27.41 46.22
CA GLN A 258 -19.70 -26.88 46.64
C GLN A 258 -19.31 -27.53 47.98
N ALA A 259 -18.05 -27.95 48.13
CA ALA A 259 -17.47 -28.26 49.44
C ALA A 259 -16.63 -27.06 49.91
N GLU A 260 -16.85 -26.66 51.16
CA GLU A 260 -16.24 -25.54 51.86
C GLU A 260 -14.75 -25.73 52.18
N ASN A 261 -14.04 -24.60 52.21
CA ASN A 261 -12.69 -24.43 52.71
C ASN A 261 -12.58 -24.74 54.21
N THR A 262 -11.38 -25.10 54.68
CA THR A 262 -10.53 -24.30 55.59
C THR A 262 -9.39 -25.17 56.14
N SER A 263 -8.13 -24.72 56.03
CA SER A 263 -7.21 -24.62 57.17
C SER A 263 -5.84 -24.07 56.73
N ALA A 264 -5.36 -23.05 57.45
CA ALA A 264 -4.09 -22.38 57.26
C ALA A 264 -3.18 -22.60 58.49
N LYS A 265 -1.87 -22.83 58.26
CA LYS A 265 -0.68 -22.36 59.02
C LYS A 265 0.57 -23.20 58.66
N PRO A 266 1.81 -22.80 59.03
CA PRO A 266 2.41 -21.47 59.19
C PRO A 266 3.78 -21.29 58.47
N VAL A 267 4.21 -20.03 58.41
CA VAL A 267 5.56 -19.41 58.24
C VAL A 267 6.81 -20.31 58.21
N SER A 268 7.71 -20.08 57.23
CA SER A 268 9.17 -20.13 57.45
C SER A 268 9.92 -19.18 56.51
N THR A 269 10.78 -18.37 57.11
CA THR A 269 11.70 -17.40 56.51
C THR A 269 12.99 -18.10 56.07
N GLN A 270 13.44 -17.94 54.81
CA GLN A 270 14.86 -18.06 54.46
C GLN A 270 15.27 -17.04 53.39
N ILE A 271 16.31 -16.28 53.72
CA ILE A 271 17.14 -15.49 52.84
C ILE A 271 18.27 -16.41 52.37
N VAL A 272 18.48 -16.57 51.06
CA VAL A 272 19.76 -17.04 50.48
C VAL A 272 19.92 -16.54 49.03
N SER A 273 21.02 -15.80 48.84
CA SER A 273 21.89 -15.52 47.68
C SER A 273 21.46 -15.73 46.21
N PRO A 274 21.96 -14.87 45.30
CA PRO A 274 21.87 -15.07 43.87
C PRO A 274 22.82 -16.21 43.44
N THR A 275 22.27 -17.36 43.11
CA THR A 275 22.97 -18.38 42.33
C THR A 275 22.64 -18.12 40.86
N ALA A 276 23.64 -17.68 40.09
CA ALA A 276 23.55 -17.65 38.64
C ALA A 276 23.35 -19.09 38.11
N PRO A 277 22.34 -19.35 37.27
CA PRO A 277 22.34 -20.52 36.41
C PRO A 277 22.91 -20.13 35.05
N ILE A 278 24.20 -20.48 34.92
CA ILE A 278 24.85 -21.11 33.77
C ILE A 278 23.96 -21.26 32.52
N THR A 279 24.34 -20.52 31.48
CA THR A 279 24.40 -20.86 30.06
C THR A 279 23.67 -22.14 29.61
N THR A 280 22.44 -21.98 29.16
CA THR A 280 21.78 -22.91 28.21
C THR A 280 21.54 -22.16 26.89
N MET A 281 22.59 -21.90 26.13
CA MET A 281 22.46 -21.41 24.74
C MET A 281 22.41 -22.54 23.70
N SER A 282 22.67 -23.81 24.09
CA SER A 282 22.90 -24.87 23.11
C SER A 282 21.64 -25.46 22.47
N ALA A 283 20.47 -25.36 23.11
CA ALA A 283 19.25 -26.01 22.61
C ALA A 283 18.44 -25.14 21.63
N ASP A 284 18.65 -23.83 21.62
CA ASP A 284 17.93 -22.89 20.73
C ASP A 284 18.65 -22.62 19.39
N LEU A 285 19.96 -22.90 19.30
CA LEU A 285 20.74 -22.68 18.08
C LEU A 285 20.42 -23.69 16.97
N GLU A 286 19.98 -24.89 17.34
CA GLU A 286 19.62 -25.96 16.40
C GLU A 286 18.24 -25.74 15.76
N SER A 287 17.35 -24.94 16.37
CA SER A 287 16.00 -24.65 15.84
C SER A 287 15.98 -23.46 14.88
N ILE A 288 17.03 -22.63 14.86
CA ILE A 288 17.12 -21.40 14.07
C ILE A 288 17.61 -21.72 12.65
N GLN A 289 16.83 -21.33 11.64
CA GLN A 289 17.20 -21.46 10.23
C GLN A 289 17.84 -20.18 9.73
N ILE A 290 19.05 -20.29 9.16
CA ILE A 290 19.74 -19.18 8.50
C ILE A 290 19.72 -19.41 7.00
N LYS A 291 19.30 -18.40 6.24
CA LYS A 291 19.35 -18.41 4.78
C LYS A 291 20.25 -17.29 4.29
N ILE A 292 21.28 -17.66 3.55
CA ILE A 292 22.22 -16.74 2.91
C ILE A 292 21.85 -16.63 1.43
N THR A 293 21.42 -15.45 0.99
CA THR A 293 21.00 -15.19 -0.39
C THR A 293 22.06 -14.35 -1.11
N GLN A 294 22.54 -14.85 -2.24
CA GLN A 294 23.55 -14.19 -3.10
C GLN A 294 23.03 -14.07 -4.54
N SER A 295 23.51 -13.07 -5.30
CA SER A 295 23.18 -12.97 -6.73
C SER A 295 24.10 -13.80 -7.61
N SER A 296 23.56 -14.35 -8.70
CA SER A 296 24.33 -15.00 -9.76
C SER A 296 25.28 -14.08 -10.52
N GLN A 297 25.14 -12.75 -10.39
CA GLN A 297 25.90 -11.74 -11.15
C GLN A 297 27.11 -11.18 -10.40
N VAL A 298 27.33 -11.56 -9.15
CA VAL A 298 28.41 -11.00 -8.30
C VAL A 298 29.33 -12.13 -7.82
N ASN A 299 30.65 -11.94 -7.98
CA ASN A 299 31.69 -12.89 -7.54
C ASN A 299 31.89 -12.92 -6.00
N ASP A 300 30.82 -12.77 -5.21
CA ASP A 300 30.85 -12.74 -3.75
C ASP A 300 30.73 -14.13 -3.09
N LYS A 301 30.87 -15.20 -3.88
CA LYS A 301 30.86 -16.60 -3.41
C LYS A 301 31.85 -16.85 -2.25
N ALA A 302 32.99 -16.14 -2.25
CA ALA A 302 33.98 -16.22 -1.17
C ALA A 302 33.48 -15.56 0.14
N LYS A 303 32.73 -14.45 0.06
CA LYS A 303 32.16 -13.78 1.24
C LYS A 303 31.03 -14.61 1.85
N ALA A 304 30.18 -15.21 1.01
CA ALA A 304 29.14 -16.14 1.45
C ALA A 304 29.74 -17.37 2.15
N ALA A 305 30.79 -17.97 1.56
CA ALA A 305 31.48 -19.12 2.15
C ALA A 305 32.16 -18.78 3.50
N ASN A 306 32.80 -17.61 3.60
CA ASN A 306 33.40 -17.15 4.86
C ASN A 306 32.34 -16.91 5.93
N LEU A 307 31.24 -16.24 5.57
CA LEU A 307 30.13 -15.99 6.50
C LEU A 307 29.51 -17.30 7.00
N LYS A 308 29.28 -18.26 6.09
CA LYS A 308 28.80 -19.59 6.46
C LYS A 308 29.75 -20.28 7.43
N SER A 309 31.07 -20.21 7.19
CA SER A 309 32.05 -20.85 8.08
C SER A 309 32.06 -20.23 9.48
N GLU A 310 31.91 -18.92 9.61
CA GLU A 310 31.85 -18.26 10.94
C GLU A 310 30.54 -18.59 11.67
N LEU A 311 29.40 -18.62 10.97
CA LEU A 311 28.13 -19.02 11.55
C LEU A 311 28.12 -20.49 12.01
N LEU A 312 28.77 -21.39 11.28
CA LEU A 312 28.98 -22.77 11.73
C LEU A 312 29.83 -22.85 13.00
N LYS A 313 30.88 -22.01 13.13
CA LYS A 313 31.70 -21.92 14.35
C LYS A 313 30.92 -21.37 15.56
N MET A 314 29.91 -20.54 15.31
CA MET A 314 28.98 -20.04 16.33
C MET A 314 27.95 -21.09 16.79
N GLY A 315 27.91 -22.26 16.16
CA GLY A 315 27.05 -23.38 16.55
C GLY A 315 25.72 -23.50 15.78
N PHE A 316 25.50 -22.69 14.74
CA PHE A 316 24.34 -22.84 13.88
C PHE A 316 24.50 -24.06 12.98
N GLN A 317 23.48 -24.93 12.92
CA GLN A 317 23.52 -26.14 12.09
C GLN A 317 22.67 -26.02 10.81
N ASN A 318 21.61 -25.20 10.83
CA ASN A 318 20.67 -25.07 9.71
C ASN A 318 20.96 -23.84 8.85
N ILE A 319 22.02 -23.89 8.04
CA ILE A 319 22.40 -22.80 7.13
C ILE A 319 22.21 -23.21 5.66
N THR A 320 21.33 -22.50 4.95
CA THR A 320 21.03 -22.72 3.53
C THR A 320 21.58 -21.59 2.67
N ASP A 321 22.30 -21.92 1.59
CA ASP A 321 22.77 -20.94 0.60
C ASP A 321 21.86 -20.94 -0.63
N GLU A 322 21.31 -19.79 -1.01
CA GLU A 322 20.50 -19.64 -2.21
C GLU A 322 21.12 -18.62 -3.18
N VAL A 323 21.18 -18.99 -4.46
CA VAL A 323 21.61 -18.09 -5.54
C VAL A 323 20.37 -17.59 -6.27
N SER A 324 20.03 -16.32 -6.10
CA SER A 324 18.90 -15.70 -6.79
C SER A 324 19.36 -15.02 -8.10
N GLY A 325 18.55 -15.16 -9.16
CA GLY A 325 18.79 -14.51 -10.46
C GLY A 325 18.37 -13.02 -10.53
N VAL A 326 17.91 -12.46 -9.41
CA VAL A 326 17.43 -11.08 -9.28
C VAL A 326 18.61 -10.12 -9.00
N LEU A 327 18.48 -8.85 -9.39
CA LEU A 327 19.44 -7.79 -9.08
C LEU A 327 19.66 -7.68 -7.56
N THR A 328 20.92 -7.71 -7.12
CA THR A 328 21.25 -7.50 -5.72
C THR A 328 21.05 -6.06 -5.28
N PRO A 329 20.66 -5.84 -4.01
CA PRO A 329 20.69 -4.51 -3.41
C PRO A 329 22.12 -3.95 -3.38
N GLU A 330 22.26 -2.63 -3.42
CA GLU A 330 23.56 -1.93 -3.29
C GLU A 330 24.21 -2.11 -1.90
N LYS A 331 23.45 -2.58 -0.90
CA LYS A 331 23.96 -2.82 0.45
C LYS A 331 23.51 -4.19 0.94
N SER A 332 24.36 -4.86 1.69
CA SER A 332 24.00 -6.11 2.37
C SER A 332 22.96 -5.84 3.46
N SER A 333 22.08 -6.79 3.72
CA SER A 333 21.11 -6.71 4.80
C SER A 333 20.99 -8.01 5.58
N VAL A 334 20.64 -7.89 6.85
CA VAL A 334 20.28 -9.00 7.73
C VAL A 334 18.88 -8.75 8.25
N ILE A 335 18.00 -9.72 8.04
CA ILE A 335 16.61 -9.69 8.47
C ILE A 335 16.44 -10.73 9.58
N PHE A 336 16.04 -10.26 10.77
CA PHE A 336 15.77 -11.11 11.92
C PHE A 336 14.27 -11.33 12.12
N SER A 337 13.90 -12.55 12.47
CA SER A 337 12.62 -12.88 13.12
C SER A 337 12.54 -12.28 14.53
N GLN A 338 11.33 -11.92 14.97
CA GLN A 338 11.06 -11.44 16.34
C GLN A 338 11.35 -12.48 17.43
N ASP A 339 11.29 -13.77 17.09
CA ASP A 339 11.46 -14.86 18.06
C ASP A 339 12.92 -15.10 18.46
N ILE A 340 13.86 -14.40 17.82
CA ILE A 340 15.29 -14.58 18.08
C ILE A 340 15.70 -13.74 19.30
N PRO A 341 16.33 -14.34 20.33
CA PRO A 341 16.80 -13.61 21.50
C PRO A 341 17.77 -12.46 21.14
N ALA A 342 17.62 -11.31 21.80
CA ALA A 342 18.39 -10.10 21.50
C ALA A 342 19.91 -10.31 21.59
N ASP A 343 20.37 -11.11 22.56
CA ASP A 343 21.79 -11.45 22.73
C ASP A 343 22.35 -12.20 21.52
N LEU A 344 21.54 -13.11 20.94
CA LEU A 344 21.92 -13.86 19.76
C LEU A 344 21.95 -12.97 18.51
N ARG A 345 20.98 -12.07 18.36
CA ARG A 345 20.98 -11.08 17.26
C ARG A 345 22.22 -10.22 17.31
N ASN A 346 22.58 -9.71 18.48
CA ASN A 346 23.75 -8.85 18.66
C ASN A 346 25.05 -9.58 18.27
N ASN A 347 25.18 -10.87 18.63
CA ASN A 347 26.33 -11.68 18.25
C ASN A 347 26.40 -11.90 16.73
N ILE A 348 25.27 -12.20 16.08
CA ILE A 348 25.21 -12.39 14.62
C ILE A 348 25.51 -11.08 13.88
N ILE A 349 24.94 -9.96 14.33
CA ILE A 349 25.21 -8.63 13.76
C ILE A 349 26.71 -8.31 13.83
N ALA A 350 27.34 -8.59 14.97
CA ALA A 350 28.78 -8.35 15.15
C ALA A 350 29.61 -9.19 14.17
N GLU A 351 29.25 -10.46 13.95
CA GLU A 351 29.98 -11.34 13.03
C GLU A 351 29.75 -10.95 11.56
N VAL A 352 28.50 -10.67 11.17
CA VAL A 352 28.18 -10.24 9.81
C VAL A 352 28.90 -8.93 9.45
N LYS A 353 28.97 -7.96 10.38
CA LYS A 353 29.63 -6.68 10.14
C LYS A 353 31.15 -6.78 9.94
N LYS A 354 31.81 -7.83 10.45
CA LYS A 354 33.24 -8.08 10.17
C LYS A 354 33.50 -8.44 8.71
N ILE A 355 32.54 -9.14 8.08
CA ILE A 355 32.68 -9.66 6.71
C ILE A 355 32.01 -8.72 5.70
N LEU A 356 30.91 -8.08 6.08
CA LEU A 356 30.09 -7.19 5.27
C LEU A 356 29.94 -5.81 5.95
N PRO A 357 30.92 -4.90 5.79
CA PRO A 357 30.83 -3.56 6.36
C PRO A 357 29.68 -2.78 5.71
N GLY A 358 28.88 -2.08 6.52
CA GLY A 358 27.73 -1.30 6.03
C GLY A 358 26.40 -2.07 5.90
N THR A 359 26.32 -3.28 6.48
CA THR A 359 25.10 -4.10 6.48
C THR A 359 23.93 -3.41 7.21
N SER A 360 22.78 -3.32 6.54
CA SER A 360 21.51 -2.83 7.11
C SER A 360 20.80 -3.92 7.90
N ILE A 361 20.25 -3.58 9.06
CA ILE A 361 19.54 -4.53 9.93
C ILE A 361 18.05 -4.25 9.82
N LEU A 362 17.25 -5.28 9.53
CA LEU A 362 15.81 -5.23 9.40
C LEU A 362 15.18 -6.31 10.31
N GLU A 363 13.93 -6.09 10.69
CA GLU A 363 13.15 -7.03 11.50
C GLU A 363 11.85 -7.34 10.77
N ASP A 364 11.48 -8.60 10.72
CA ASP A 364 10.30 -9.09 10.00
C ASP A 364 9.42 -9.93 10.94
N GLN A 365 8.12 -9.64 10.96
CA GLN A 365 7.11 -10.28 11.81
C GLN A 365 6.53 -11.56 11.21
N GLU A 366 6.76 -11.83 9.92
CA GLU A 366 6.19 -12.98 9.22
C GLU A 366 7.14 -14.20 9.15
N LEU A 367 8.39 -14.02 9.57
CA LEU A 367 9.41 -15.09 9.55
C LEU A 367 9.44 -15.78 10.92
N ASN A 368 8.95 -17.02 11.01
CA ASN A 368 9.10 -17.84 12.22
C ASN A 368 10.55 -18.37 12.32
N SER A 369 11.30 -17.96 13.36
CA SER A 369 12.64 -18.48 13.69
C SER A 369 13.65 -18.53 12.53
N MET A 370 13.57 -17.56 11.61
CA MET A 370 14.43 -17.49 10.43
C MET A 370 15.27 -16.21 10.40
N ILE A 371 16.53 -16.35 9.96
CA ILE A 371 17.45 -15.23 9.70
C ILE A 371 17.77 -15.22 8.22
N ASN A 372 17.40 -14.14 7.53
CA ASN A 372 17.74 -13.96 6.12
C ASN A 372 18.90 -12.98 5.99
N ILE A 373 20.02 -13.44 5.44
CA ILE A 373 21.18 -12.61 5.14
C ILE A 373 21.26 -12.43 3.63
N ILE A 374 21.11 -11.20 3.16
CA ILE A 374 21.19 -10.84 1.74
C ILE A 374 22.50 -10.13 1.50
N ILE A 375 23.34 -10.69 0.63
CA ILE A 375 24.65 -10.11 0.30
C ILE A 375 24.47 -9.11 -0.86
N GLY A 376 24.70 -7.83 -0.58
CA GLY A 376 24.63 -6.76 -1.57
C GLY A 376 25.94 -6.56 -2.34
N LYS A 377 25.91 -5.70 -3.36
CA LYS A 377 27.10 -5.28 -4.11
C LYS A 377 27.95 -4.39 -3.21
N SER A 378 29.01 -4.94 -2.62
CA SER A 378 29.92 -4.19 -1.74
C SER A 378 30.69 -3.10 -2.45
#